data_AF-A0A285SGN9-F1
#
_entry.id   AF-A0A285SGN9-F1
#
_cell.length_a   1.000
_cell.length_b   1.000
_cell.length_c   1.000
_cell.angle_alpha   90.00
_cell.angle_beta   90.00
_cell.angle_gamma   90.00
#
_symmetry.space_group_name_H-M   'P 1'
#
loop_
_entity.id
_entity.type
_entity.pdbx_description
1 polymer ?
#
loop_
_entity_poly.entity_id
_entity_poly.type
_entity_poly.pdbx_seq_one_letter_code
_entity_poly.pdbx_strand_id
1 'polypeptide(L)'
;MKKIFQLTALLMLCFLGACSEDGLDGLSGKYDMERRVYKNIVAQSTDKLRKGVKQLNLKFADEAGNEWDLRLGSKDWVLQNGVFKAKLLEKLEESDIKSEEDKIKPKEPLTAGLLYSIVGQDTIASGDLEVTLLGDTYYIDGLFMSKTGTQYSCDYKGPITFEIGEDDPEASGYTTVLTTSPVYLLDANNQPVGIVPGVSQYSFAVSDPDGNGVAQFDLINKENMPLEALAGSYSVTGKSEAGSMAQGNALPAEWGGWSWGSYFIANDAKQYIFGGTLNIAVATGMEGETLFTFSGKGLNTTLGMDATGSQIPGTAADADYRFVTVLQGTGYEMRDQQMESAVMGRKMPFSVYLPKSYDGQKEYPVLYLLHGADGNHNDWMAQGMLNPYASAAEAAGGKEMIIVCPNGSPDGQNIFYCDNYQGNNMKYMTYFFDEFIPYVESNFKVKAGRGTRAIAGLSMGGFGSLYYSFLHPEMFCYVYACSPATAIEGAPNLYEMLGTKDLPGITIEIGKGDFLFGSANSFKQALDGSGIANEYITRDGIHDWAFWKGCLPKLLKKVSDTFEE
;
A
#
# COMPACT_ATOMS: atom_id res chain seq x y z
N MET A 1 -22.21 40.79 -41.69
CA MET A 1 -21.82 41.59 -40.51
C MET A 1 -21.12 40.83 -39.38
N LYS A 2 -20.63 39.58 -39.54
CA LYS A 2 -19.78 38.91 -38.52
C LYS A 2 -18.30 38.72 -38.93
N LYS A 3 -17.92 39.02 -40.19
CA LYS A 3 -16.52 38.92 -40.67
C LYS A 3 -15.70 40.22 -40.61
N ILE A 4 -16.31 41.35 -40.24
CA ILE A 4 -15.63 42.65 -40.12
C ILE A 4 -15.08 42.88 -38.69
N PHE A 5 -15.65 42.22 -37.68
CA PHE A 5 -15.19 42.31 -36.28
C PHE A 5 -13.88 41.55 -36.01
N GLN A 6 -13.60 40.49 -36.78
CA GLN A 6 -12.36 39.72 -36.62
C GLN A 6 -11.13 40.44 -37.21
N LEU A 7 -11.30 41.26 -38.27
CA LEU A 7 -10.20 42.07 -38.80
C LEU A 7 -9.88 43.29 -37.93
N THR A 8 -10.87 43.86 -37.22
CA THR A 8 -10.64 44.99 -36.31
C THR A 8 -10.02 44.55 -34.98
N ALA A 9 -10.32 43.35 -34.49
CA ALA A 9 -9.64 42.77 -33.33
C ALA A 9 -8.17 42.39 -33.64
N LEU A 10 -7.87 41.91 -34.85
CA LEU A 10 -6.51 41.59 -35.26
C LEU A 10 -5.65 42.86 -35.44
N LEU A 11 -6.24 43.95 -35.95
CA LEU A 11 -5.56 45.24 -36.05
C LEU A 11 -5.33 45.92 -34.68
N MET A 12 -6.17 45.68 -33.66
CA MET A 12 -5.93 46.19 -32.30
C MET A 12 -4.83 45.41 -31.55
N LEU A 13 -4.61 44.13 -31.86
CA LEU A 13 -3.50 43.35 -31.30
C LEU A 13 -2.14 43.71 -31.92
N CYS A 14 -2.13 44.27 -33.13
CA CYS A 14 -0.92 44.79 -33.77
C CYS A 14 -0.47 46.17 -33.26
N PHE A 15 -1.23 46.83 -32.36
CA PHE A 15 -0.92 48.16 -31.82
C PHE A 15 -0.51 48.18 -30.33
N LEU A 16 -0.25 47.02 -29.70
CA LEU A 16 0.37 46.94 -28.36
C LEU A 16 1.75 46.25 -28.37
N GLY A 17 2.31 46.02 -29.55
CA GLY A 17 3.68 45.53 -29.76
C GLY A 17 4.59 46.61 -30.34
N ALA A 18 4.74 47.72 -29.63
CA ALA A 18 5.79 48.69 -29.89
C ALA A 18 6.37 49.15 -28.55
N CYS A 19 6.93 48.21 -27.79
CA CYS A 19 7.98 48.59 -26.86
C CYS A 19 9.20 48.93 -27.71
N SER A 20 9.49 50.22 -27.79
CA SER A 20 10.75 50.75 -28.31
C SER A 20 11.94 50.04 -27.66
N GLU A 21 12.96 49.72 -28.45
CA GLU A 21 14.19 49.05 -28.01
C GLU A 21 15.01 49.84 -26.96
N ASP A 22 14.62 51.07 -26.63
CA ASP A 22 15.32 51.93 -25.66
C ASP A 22 14.86 51.76 -24.19
N GLY A 23 14.15 50.68 -23.88
CA GLY A 23 13.80 50.31 -22.49
C GLY A 23 14.84 49.43 -21.78
N LEU A 24 15.91 49.03 -22.46
CA LEU A 24 16.90 48.06 -21.94
C LEU A 24 18.18 48.70 -21.38
N ASP A 25 18.43 49.99 -21.62
CA ASP A 25 19.65 50.67 -21.14
C ASP A 25 19.69 50.87 -19.61
N GLY A 26 18.54 50.68 -18.93
CA GLY A 26 18.45 50.66 -17.47
C GLY A 26 18.76 49.30 -16.81
N LEU A 27 18.95 48.23 -17.60
CA LEU A 27 19.31 46.88 -17.11
C LEU A 27 20.77 46.51 -17.41
N SER A 28 21.63 47.51 -17.61
CA SER A 28 23.08 47.36 -17.74
C SER A 28 23.80 47.04 -16.41
N GLY A 29 23.20 46.15 -15.62
CA GLY A 29 24.01 45.30 -14.77
C GLY A 29 24.76 44.35 -15.68
N LYS A 30 26.09 44.45 -15.73
CA LYS A 30 26.91 43.32 -16.20
C LYS A 30 26.64 42.15 -15.25
N TYR A 31 25.68 41.31 -15.59
CA TYR A 31 25.56 40.00 -14.99
C TYR A 31 26.50 39.09 -15.78
N ASP A 32 27.71 38.86 -15.26
CA ASP A 32 28.60 37.79 -15.76
C ASP A 32 27.91 36.46 -15.45
N MET A 33 26.99 36.06 -16.33
CA MET A 33 26.30 34.78 -16.27
C MET A 33 27.00 33.81 -17.21
N GLU A 34 27.54 32.71 -16.67
CA GLU A 34 27.98 31.59 -17.49
C GLU A 34 26.76 30.80 -17.95
N ARG A 35 26.20 31.19 -19.10
CA ARG A 35 25.11 30.45 -19.74
C ARG A 35 25.66 29.19 -20.39
N ARG A 36 25.34 28.02 -19.81
CA ARG A 36 25.73 26.71 -20.34
C ARG A 36 24.51 25.97 -20.86
N VAL A 37 24.62 25.44 -22.08
CA VAL A 37 23.57 24.65 -22.73
C VAL A 37 24.06 23.22 -22.82
N TYR A 38 23.38 22.32 -22.13
CA TYR A 38 23.78 20.93 -22.03
C TYR A 38 22.97 20.10 -23.02
N LYS A 39 23.63 19.51 -24.02
CA LYS A 39 22.97 18.77 -25.10
C LYS A 39 22.88 17.27 -24.84
N ASN A 40 23.75 16.75 -23.97
CA ASN A 40 23.81 15.34 -23.62
C ASN A 40 23.77 15.18 -22.09
N ILE A 41 22.93 14.24 -21.65
CA ILE A 41 22.93 13.69 -20.30
C ILE A 41 23.44 12.27 -20.43
N VAL A 42 24.44 11.92 -19.64
CA VAL A 42 24.77 10.54 -19.33
C VAL A 42 24.19 10.25 -17.96
N ALA A 43 23.10 9.50 -17.93
CA ALA A 43 22.62 8.94 -16.68
C ALA A 43 23.64 7.90 -16.20
N GLN A 44 23.89 7.90 -14.89
CA GLN A 44 24.78 6.93 -14.25
C GLN A 44 23.96 5.99 -13.37
N SER A 45 24.61 4.94 -12.87
CA SER A 45 24.04 4.06 -11.86
C SER A 45 23.47 4.88 -10.70
N THR A 46 22.26 4.53 -10.26
CA THR A 46 21.62 5.20 -9.13
C THR A 46 22.26 4.77 -7.82
N ASP A 47 22.61 5.72 -6.94
CA ASP A 47 23.14 5.38 -5.60
C ASP A 47 22.01 5.32 -4.57
N LYS A 48 22.01 4.34 -3.67
CA LYS A 48 21.10 4.39 -2.53
C LYS A 48 21.57 5.38 -1.46
N LEU A 49 20.61 6.05 -0.84
CA LEU A 49 20.85 6.98 0.26
C LEU A 49 20.28 6.48 1.59
N ARG A 50 19.02 6.00 1.58
CA ARG A 50 18.31 5.40 2.73
C ARG A 50 17.03 4.69 2.27
N LYS A 51 16.33 3.99 3.18
CA LYS A 51 15.07 3.27 2.90
C LYS A 51 14.08 4.16 2.13
N GLY A 52 13.72 3.74 0.91
CA GLY A 52 12.77 4.43 0.04
C GLY A 52 13.27 5.73 -0.62
N VAL A 53 14.57 6.07 -0.52
CA VAL A 53 15.17 7.24 -1.18
C VAL A 53 16.49 6.88 -1.86
N LYS A 54 16.57 7.14 -3.17
CA LYS A 54 17.74 6.92 -4.03
C LYS A 54 18.21 8.21 -4.70
N GLN A 55 19.46 8.21 -5.13
CA GLN A 55 20.13 9.28 -5.84
C GLN A 55 20.10 8.96 -7.33
N LEU A 56 19.35 9.74 -8.09
CA LEU A 56 19.45 9.71 -9.54
C LEU A 56 20.68 10.53 -9.93
N ASN A 57 21.66 9.86 -10.52
CA ASN A 57 22.93 10.45 -10.94
C ASN A 57 22.85 10.87 -12.41
N LEU A 58 23.05 12.16 -12.66
CA LEU A 58 23.02 12.76 -13.97
C LEU A 58 24.33 13.50 -14.21
N LYS A 59 25.01 13.16 -15.29
CA LYS A 59 26.19 13.88 -15.73
C LYS A 59 25.87 14.63 -17.02
N PHE A 60 25.84 15.96 -16.93
CA PHE A 60 25.68 16.82 -18.09
C PHE A 60 27.04 17.17 -18.70
N ALA A 61 27.09 17.23 -20.03
CA ALA A 61 28.24 17.73 -20.77
C ALA A 61 27.83 18.83 -21.76
N ASP A 62 28.52 19.96 -21.75
CA ASP A 62 28.36 21.04 -22.73
C ASP A 62 29.28 20.83 -23.95
N GLU A 63 29.13 21.67 -25.00
CA GLU A 63 29.93 21.58 -26.23
C GLU A 63 31.43 21.88 -26.01
N ALA A 64 31.78 22.53 -24.90
CA ALA A 64 33.15 22.84 -24.53
C ALA A 64 33.81 21.75 -23.68
N GLY A 65 33.08 20.67 -23.38
CA GLY A 65 33.56 19.52 -22.61
C GLY A 65 33.52 19.73 -21.09
N ASN A 66 32.80 20.75 -20.62
CA ASN A 66 32.63 20.92 -19.18
C ASN A 66 31.55 19.99 -18.64
N GLU A 67 31.82 19.45 -17.46
CA GLU A 67 30.97 18.47 -16.80
C GLU A 67 30.21 19.12 -15.64
N TRP A 68 28.94 18.74 -15.51
CA TRP A 68 28.10 19.07 -14.37
C TRP A 68 27.47 17.80 -13.83
N ASP A 69 27.84 17.44 -12.59
CA ASP A 69 27.26 16.32 -11.87
C ASP A 69 26.07 16.81 -11.03
N LEU A 70 24.89 16.30 -11.38
CA LEU A 70 23.63 16.55 -10.69
C LEU A 70 23.14 15.26 -10.03
N ARG A 71 22.79 15.38 -8.76
CA ARG A 71 22.33 14.28 -7.91
C ARG A 71 20.96 14.63 -7.36
N LEU A 72 19.97 13.77 -7.62
CA LEU A 72 18.58 14.02 -7.26
C LEU A 72 18.08 12.95 -6.29
N GLY A 73 17.58 13.37 -5.12
CA GLY A 73 16.87 12.47 -4.21
C GLY A 73 15.49 12.11 -4.78
N SER A 74 15.23 10.82 -5.01
CA SER A 74 13.97 10.31 -5.56
C SER A 74 13.43 9.13 -4.76
N LYS A 75 12.10 8.98 -4.70
CA LYS A 75 11.43 7.75 -4.25
C LYS A 75 11.24 6.76 -5.42
N ASP A 76 11.21 7.26 -6.65
CA ASP A 76 10.92 6.50 -7.87
C ASP A 76 12.14 6.36 -8.78
N TRP A 77 12.15 5.31 -9.61
CA TRP A 77 13.22 5.01 -10.57
C TRP A 77 13.23 5.92 -11.80
N VAL A 78 12.27 6.84 -11.85
CA VAL A 78 12.05 7.82 -12.91
C VAL A 78 12.09 9.20 -12.24
N LEU A 79 12.62 10.19 -12.95
CA LEU A 79 12.60 11.56 -12.47
C LEU A 79 11.18 12.12 -12.59
N GLN A 80 10.55 12.44 -11.46
CA GLN A 80 9.17 12.91 -11.44
C GLN A 80 9.06 14.36 -11.88
N ASN A 81 7.89 14.72 -12.42
CA ASN A 81 7.55 16.12 -12.72
C ASN A 81 7.54 16.96 -11.46
N GLY A 82 8.09 18.17 -11.53
CA GLY A 82 8.04 19.12 -10.43
C GLY A 82 9.25 20.02 -10.33
N VAL A 83 9.29 20.78 -9.24
CA VAL A 83 10.37 21.73 -8.93
C VAL A 83 11.24 21.15 -7.81
N PHE A 84 12.51 20.92 -8.13
CA PHE A 84 13.52 20.45 -7.19
C PHE A 84 14.32 21.65 -6.69
N LYS A 85 14.51 21.75 -5.37
CA LYS A 85 15.23 22.87 -4.77
C LYS A 85 16.69 22.53 -4.54
N ALA A 86 17.58 23.43 -4.95
CA ALA A 86 19.01 23.31 -4.66
C ALA A 86 19.25 23.36 -3.16
N LYS A 87 19.97 22.36 -2.65
CA LYS A 87 20.52 22.37 -1.31
C LYS A 87 22.04 22.37 -1.39
N LEU A 88 22.66 23.30 -0.65
CA LEU A 88 24.11 23.44 -0.60
C LEU A 88 24.74 22.13 -0.12
N LEU A 89 25.72 21.63 -0.87
CA LEU A 89 26.50 20.46 -0.50
C LEU A 89 27.77 20.92 0.22
N GLU A 90 27.90 20.59 1.51
CA GLU A 90 29.14 20.80 2.24
C GLU A 90 30.15 19.71 1.86
N LYS A 91 31.40 20.08 1.58
CA LYS A 91 32.47 19.11 1.31
C LYS A 91 32.73 18.26 2.57
N LEU A 92 32.90 16.96 2.38
CA LEU A 92 33.33 16.04 3.43
C LEU A 92 34.75 16.38 3.91
N GLU A 93 35.05 16.06 5.18
CA GLU A 93 36.42 16.23 5.68
C GLU A 93 37.35 15.21 5.01
N GLU A 94 38.63 15.57 4.86
CA GLU A 94 39.61 14.74 4.16
C GLU A 94 39.80 13.35 4.80
N SER A 95 39.50 13.24 6.09
CA SER A 95 39.47 11.98 6.84
C SER A 95 38.28 11.07 6.52
N ASP A 96 37.19 11.62 5.98
CA ASP A 96 35.94 10.90 5.68
C ASP A 96 35.94 10.34 4.25
N ILE A 97 36.91 10.72 3.42
CA ILE A 97 37.04 10.33 2.02
C ILE A 97 37.80 9.00 1.93
N LYS A 98 37.09 7.90 1.65
CA LYS A 98 37.67 6.56 1.48
C LYS A 98 37.81 6.15 0.02
N SER A 99 37.10 6.84 -0.88
CA SER A 99 37.19 6.71 -2.34
C SER A 99 37.05 8.07 -3.03
N GLU A 100 37.36 8.17 -4.33
CA GLU A 100 37.13 9.39 -5.11
C GLU A 100 35.64 9.80 -5.15
N GLU A 101 34.72 8.84 -5.04
CA GLU A 101 33.27 9.06 -4.98
C GLU A 101 32.81 9.72 -3.68
N ASP A 102 33.55 9.47 -2.58
CA ASP A 102 33.26 10.06 -1.26
C ASP A 102 33.55 11.56 -1.22
N LYS A 103 34.34 12.13 -2.15
CA LYS A 103 34.60 13.58 -2.18
C LYS A 103 33.35 14.44 -2.42
N ILE A 104 32.26 13.82 -2.87
CA ILE A 104 31.07 14.50 -3.41
C ILE A 104 29.79 14.08 -2.65
N LYS A 105 29.89 13.25 -1.60
CA LYS A 105 28.72 12.85 -0.80
C LYS A 105 28.33 13.95 0.20
N PRO A 106 27.04 14.30 0.36
CA PRO A 106 26.62 15.28 1.35
C PRO A 106 26.77 14.75 2.78
N LYS A 107 27.13 15.64 3.71
CA LYS A 107 27.22 15.35 5.14
C LYS A 107 25.86 15.05 5.79
N GLU A 108 24.78 15.53 5.18
CA GLU A 108 23.39 15.26 5.60
C GLU A 108 22.68 14.28 4.65
N PRO A 109 21.68 13.52 5.13
CA PRO A 109 20.94 12.59 4.28
C PRO A 109 20.21 13.33 3.16
N LEU A 110 20.43 12.90 1.92
CA LEU A 110 19.63 13.33 0.78
C LEU A 110 18.14 13.06 1.05
N THR A 111 17.31 14.05 0.74
CA THR A 111 15.86 14.02 0.94
C THR A 111 15.18 14.13 -0.41
N ALA A 112 14.07 13.41 -0.60
CA ALA A 112 13.33 13.42 -1.86
C ALA A 112 12.87 14.84 -2.22
N GLY A 113 12.99 15.22 -3.49
CA GLY A 113 12.62 16.56 -3.97
C GLY A 113 13.71 17.63 -3.78
N LEU A 114 14.89 17.25 -3.26
CA LEU A 114 16.06 18.12 -3.23
C LEU A 114 17.09 17.70 -4.27
N LEU A 115 17.73 18.70 -4.88
CA LEU A 115 18.87 18.50 -5.77
C LEU A 115 20.16 18.96 -5.11
N TYR A 116 21.21 18.20 -5.38
CA TYR A 116 22.57 18.47 -4.94
C TYR A 116 23.45 18.44 -6.18
N SER A 117 24.34 19.42 -6.30
CA SER A 117 24.92 19.74 -7.60
C SER A 117 26.34 20.28 -7.46
N ILE A 118 27.25 19.75 -8.28
CA ILE A 118 28.64 20.21 -8.42
C ILE A 118 28.91 20.54 -9.88
N VAL A 119 29.31 21.78 -10.15
CA VAL A 119 29.74 22.24 -11.47
C VAL A 119 31.25 22.49 -11.42
N GLY A 120 32.04 21.67 -12.13
CA GLY A 120 33.50 21.72 -12.03
C GLY A 120 34.01 21.43 -10.61
N GLN A 121 34.55 22.44 -9.92
CA GLN A 121 35.02 22.35 -8.52
C GLN A 121 34.13 23.09 -7.50
N ASP A 122 33.01 23.65 -7.96
CA ASP A 122 32.12 24.49 -7.17
C ASP A 122 30.75 23.84 -6.92
N THR A 123 30.11 24.19 -5.82
CA THR A 123 28.83 23.61 -5.37
C THR A 123 27.71 24.62 -5.56
N ILE A 124 26.55 24.17 -6.06
CA ILE A 124 25.37 25.03 -6.15
C ILE A 124 24.77 25.29 -4.76
N ALA A 125 24.57 26.56 -4.44
CA ALA A 125 24.08 27.01 -3.13
C ALA A 125 22.56 27.28 -3.12
N SER A 126 22.01 27.75 -4.25
CA SER A 126 20.58 28.05 -4.36
C SER A 126 20.11 28.02 -5.81
N GLY A 127 18.81 27.85 -6.02
CA GLY A 127 18.17 27.78 -7.33
C GLY A 127 17.11 26.67 -7.37
N ASP A 128 16.30 26.69 -8.41
CA ASP A 128 15.23 25.74 -8.64
C ASP A 128 15.47 25.04 -9.98
N LEU A 129 15.28 23.72 -10.01
CA LEU A 129 15.29 22.90 -11.23
C LEU A 129 13.86 22.43 -11.48
N GLU A 130 13.28 22.90 -12.57
CA GLU A 130 11.98 22.47 -13.05
C GLU A 130 12.15 21.28 -13.99
N VAL A 131 11.40 20.22 -13.74
CA VAL A 131 11.39 19.01 -14.56
C VAL A 131 9.97 18.76 -15.07
N THR A 132 9.86 18.61 -16.39
CA THR A 132 8.64 18.16 -17.06
C THR A 132 8.95 16.99 -17.98
N LEU A 133 8.28 15.86 -17.77
CA LEU A 133 8.29 14.67 -18.61
C LEU A 133 7.02 14.65 -19.45
N LEU A 134 7.20 14.63 -20.77
CA LEU A 134 6.12 14.46 -21.75
C LEU A 134 6.46 13.27 -22.65
N GLY A 135 5.73 12.16 -22.47
CA GLY A 135 6.05 10.91 -23.15
C GLY A 135 7.39 10.34 -22.66
N ASP A 136 8.37 10.24 -23.55
CA ASP A 136 9.73 9.77 -23.29
C ASP A 136 10.77 10.90 -23.20
N THR A 137 10.32 12.16 -23.31
CA THR A 137 11.19 13.32 -23.41
C THR A 137 11.11 14.18 -22.16
N TYR A 138 12.25 14.38 -21.49
CA TYR A 138 12.40 15.33 -20.40
C TYR A 138 12.70 16.73 -20.91
N TYR A 139 12.10 17.71 -20.24
CA TYR A 139 12.38 19.13 -20.32
C TYR A 139 12.84 19.55 -18.93
N ILE A 140 14.12 19.93 -18.82
CA ILE A 140 14.74 20.30 -17.56
C ILE A 140 15.27 21.72 -17.71
N ASP A 141 14.76 22.63 -16.89
CA ASP A 141 15.16 24.04 -16.87
C ASP A 141 15.55 24.44 -15.44
N GLY A 142 16.51 25.34 -15.30
CA GLY A 142 16.80 25.91 -13.98
C GLY A 142 17.85 27.00 -14.00
N LEU A 143 17.76 27.88 -13.00
CA LEU A 143 18.73 28.93 -12.75
C LEU A 143 19.31 28.79 -11.34
N PHE A 144 20.62 28.77 -11.25
CA PHE A 144 21.36 28.43 -10.04
C PHE A 144 22.44 29.45 -9.72
N MET A 145 22.71 29.60 -8.43
CA MET A 145 23.83 30.36 -7.90
C MET A 145 24.76 29.40 -7.16
N SER A 146 26.05 29.43 -7.47
CA SER A 146 27.04 28.66 -6.73
C SER A 146 27.48 29.35 -5.45
N LYS A 147 28.19 28.59 -4.61
CA LYS A 147 28.77 29.11 -3.36
C LYS A 147 29.76 30.25 -3.61
N THR A 148 30.46 30.26 -4.74
CA THR A 148 31.40 31.34 -5.10
C THR A 148 30.71 32.57 -5.71
N GLY A 149 29.39 32.53 -5.89
CA GLY A 149 28.60 33.63 -6.46
C GLY A 149 28.49 33.60 -7.98
N THR A 150 28.90 32.50 -8.63
CA THR A 150 28.76 32.32 -10.08
C THR A 150 27.33 31.84 -10.40
N GLN A 151 26.71 32.46 -11.41
CA GLN A 151 25.39 32.06 -11.88
C GLN A 151 25.49 31.02 -13.02
N TYR A 152 24.69 29.96 -12.92
CA TYR A 152 24.60 28.87 -13.87
C TYR A 152 23.16 28.69 -14.34
N SER A 153 22.96 28.43 -15.63
CA SER A 153 21.65 28.04 -16.20
C SER A 153 21.69 26.61 -16.72
N CYS A 154 20.58 25.89 -16.58
CA CYS A 154 20.31 24.61 -17.21
C CYS A 154 19.16 24.76 -18.21
N ASP A 155 19.35 24.24 -19.41
CA ASP A 155 18.29 24.04 -20.40
C ASP A 155 18.60 22.73 -21.12
N TYR A 156 17.87 21.67 -20.78
CA TYR A 156 18.00 20.34 -21.36
C TYR A 156 16.67 19.84 -21.90
N LYS A 157 16.73 19.23 -23.08
CA LYS A 157 15.61 18.55 -23.72
C LYS A 157 16.06 17.24 -24.34
N GLY A 158 15.52 16.12 -23.87
CA GLY A 158 15.82 14.80 -24.43
C GLY A 158 15.39 13.63 -23.56
N PRO A 159 15.57 12.39 -24.04
CA PRO A 159 15.30 11.19 -23.25
C PRO A 159 16.40 10.97 -22.21
N ILE A 160 16.00 10.48 -21.03
CA ILE A 160 16.92 10.06 -19.97
C ILE A 160 16.56 8.63 -19.59
N THR A 161 17.55 7.75 -19.58
CA THR A 161 17.40 6.35 -19.18
C THR A 161 18.20 6.10 -17.91
N PHE A 162 17.54 5.74 -16.81
CA PHE A 162 18.23 5.38 -15.57
C PHE A 162 18.57 3.89 -15.57
N GLU A 163 19.85 3.55 -15.41
CA GLU A 163 20.28 2.18 -15.16
C GLU A 163 20.17 1.88 -13.67
N ILE A 164 19.36 0.86 -13.34
CA ILE A 164 19.26 0.34 -11.97
C ILE A 164 20.59 -0.34 -11.64
N GLY A 165 21.24 0.06 -10.54
CA GLY A 165 22.50 -0.55 -10.10
C GLY A 165 22.38 -2.06 -9.84
N GLU A 166 23.46 -2.80 -10.08
CA GLU A 166 23.57 -4.24 -9.79
C GLU A 166 23.66 -4.53 -8.27
N ASP A 167 24.12 -3.57 -7.47
CA ASP A 167 24.16 -3.67 -6.00
C ASP A 167 22.88 -3.06 -5.38
N ASP A 168 22.24 -3.82 -4.48
CA ASP A 168 21.05 -3.51 -3.67
C ASP A 168 19.67 -3.72 -4.31
N PRO A 169 19.24 -4.98 -4.51
CA PRO A 169 17.82 -5.29 -4.48
C PRO A 169 17.26 -4.88 -3.10
N GLU A 170 16.33 -3.94 -3.07
CA GLU A 170 15.69 -3.50 -1.84
C GLU A 170 14.20 -3.47 -1.96
N ALA A 171 13.56 -3.81 -0.85
CA ALA A 171 12.14 -3.65 -0.64
C ALA A 171 11.66 -2.31 -1.23
N SER A 172 10.90 -2.39 -2.32
CA SER A 172 10.33 -1.21 -3.00
C SER A 172 9.23 -0.54 -2.18
N GLY A 173 8.89 -1.10 -1.02
CA GLY A 173 7.74 -0.75 -0.21
C GLY A 173 6.48 -1.53 -0.61
N TYR A 174 6.45 -2.12 -1.81
CA TYR A 174 5.42 -3.11 -2.14
C TYR A 174 5.63 -4.35 -1.28
N THR A 175 4.52 -4.91 -0.82
CA THR A 175 4.51 -6.16 -0.05
C THR A 175 3.66 -7.18 -0.76
N THR A 176 3.99 -8.45 -0.65
CA THR A 176 3.15 -9.54 -1.12
C THR A 176 2.94 -10.56 -0.02
N VAL A 177 1.72 -11.06 0.09
CA VAL A 177 1.48 -12.26 0.91
C VAL A 177 1.32 -13.44 -0.04
N LEU A 178 2.11 -14.48 0.20
CA LEU A 178 2.02 -15.73 -0.54
C LEU A 178 1.08 -16.70 0.19
N THR A 179 0.06 -17.19 -0.50
CA THR A 179 -0.71 -18.37 -0.08
C THR A 179 -0.51 -19.52 -1.04
N THR A 180 -0.56 -20.73 -0.51
CA THR A 180 -0.51 -21.96 -1.29
C THR A 180 -1.80 -22.74 -1.09
N SER A 181 -2.46 -23.13 -2.18
CA SER A 181 -3.68 -23.93 -2.14
C SER A 181 -3.63 -25.08 -3.14
N PRO A 182 -4.41 -26.16 -2.90
CA PRO A 182 -4.65 -27.17 -3.91
C PRO A 182 -5.28 -26.56 -5.16
N VAL A 183 -5.03 -27.16 -6.32
CA VAL A 183 -5.69 -26.80 -7.57
C VAL A 183 -6.94 -27.65 -7.72
N TYR A 184 -8.11 -27.03 -7.61
CA TYR A 184 -9.39 -27.74 -7.65
C TYR A 184 -9.87 -27.95 -9.09
N LEU A 185 -10.45 -29.12 -9.36
CA LEU A 185 -11.27 -29.37 -10.54
C LEU A 185 -12.70 -28.94 -10.20
N LEU A 186 -13.29 -28.08 -11.02
CA LEU A 186 -14.65 -27.58 -10.82
C LEU A 186 -15.63 -28.20 -11.84
N ASP A 187 -16.87 -28.43 -11.42
CA ASP A 187 -17.96 -28.77 -12.34
C ASP A 187 -18.55 -27.53 -13.04
N ALA A 188 -19.58 -27.72 -13.85
CA ALA A 188 -20.28 -26.63 -14.56
C ALA A 188 -20.99 -25.62 -13.63
N ASN A 189 -21.13 -25.94 -12.34
CA ASN A 189 -21.74 -25.09 -11.30
C ASN A 189 -20.68 -24.53 -10.33
N ASN A 190 -19.40 -24.55 -10.70
CA ASN A 190 -18.28 -24.09 -9.89
C ASN A 190 -18.05 -24.85 -8.58
N GLN A 191 -18.57 -26.08 -8.46
CA GLN A 191 -18.36 -26.88 -7.27
C GLN A 191 -17.10 -27.74 -7.40
N PRO A 192 -16.24 -27.82 -6.37
CA PRO A 192 -15.08 -28.70 -6.36
C PRO A 192 -15.48 -30.16 -6.49
N VAL A 193 -15.03 -30.82 -7.57
CA VAL A 193 -15.22 -32.26 -7.82
C VAL A 193 -13.94 -33.07 -7.68
N GLY A 194 -12.80 -32.41 -7.49
CA GLY A 194 -11.50 -33.06 -7.27
C GLY A 194 -10.36 -32.08 -7.09
N ILE A 195 -9.15 -32.61 -6.90
CA ILE A 195 -7.89 -31.86 -6.81
C ILE A 195 -6.94 -32.40 -7.87
N VAL A 196 -6.18 -31.53 -8.52
CA VAL A 196 -5.12 -31.92 -9.46
C VAL A 196 -3.88 -32.34 -8.65
N PRO A 197 -3.44 -33.61 -8.74
CA PRO A 197 -2.32 -34.10 -7.94
C PRO A 197 -0.97 -33.54 -8.41
N GLY A 198 -0.05 -33.29 -7.47
CA GLY A 198 1.34 -32.92 -7.74
C GLY A 198 1.58 -31.45 -8.08
N VAL A 199 0.55 -30.61 -8.03
CA VAL A 199 0.63 -29.16 -8.30
C VAL A 199 -0.09 -28.36 -7.20
N SER A 200 0.32 -27.11 -7.02
CA SER A 200 -0.30 -26.16 -6.12
C SER A 200 -0.44 -24.80 -6.81
N GLN A 201 -1.48 -24.06 -6.43
CA GLN A 201 -1.59 -22.65 -6.76
C GLN A 201 -0.88 -21.84 -5.69
N TYR A 202 0.04 -20.99 -6.12
CA TYR A 202 0.77 -19.98 -5.36
C TYR A 202 0.17 -18.62 -5.69
N SER A 203 -0.59 -18.03 -4.76
CA SER A 203 -1.23 -16.73 -4.95
C SER A 203 -0.43 -15.64 -4.25
N PHE A 204 0.06 -14.69 -5.04
CA PHE A 204 0.79 -13.52 -4.58
C PHE A 204 -0.15 -12.31 -4.58
N ALA A 205 -0.68 -11.96 -3.41
CA ALA A 205 -1.48 -10.75 -3.25
C ALA A 205 -0.55 -9.56 -2.96
N VAL A 206 -0.33 -8.70 -3.96
CA VAL A 206 0.59 -7.56 -3.90
C VAL A 206 -0.16 -6.30 -3.46
N SER A 207 0.39 -5.63 -2.44
CA SER A 207 -0.07 -4.36 -1.90
C SER A 207 0.99 -3.27 -2.09
N ASP A 208 0.54 -2.04 -2.31
CA ASP A 208 1.37 -0.84 -2.34
C ASP A 208 1.89 -0.46 -0.93
N PRO A 209 2.79 0.52 -0.80
CA PRO A 209 3.31 0.96 0.50
C PRO A 209 2.26 1.48 1.49
N ASP A 210 1.07 1.88 1.01
CA ASP A 210 -0.04 2.33 1.83
C ASP A 210 -0.97 1.17 2.24
N GLY A 211 -0.63 -0.06 1.84
CA GLY A 211 -1.36 -1.30 2.13
C GLY A 211 -2.54 -1.54 1.20
N ASN A 212 -2.70 -0.79 0.11
CA ASN A 212 -3.78 -1.04 -0.85
C ASN A 212 -3.39 -2.17 -1.79
N GLY A 213 -4.28 -3.15 -1.97
CA GLY A 213 -4.05 -4.25 -2.92
C GLY A 213 -4.03 -3.75 -4.36
N VAL A 214 -2.90 -3.90 -5.05
CA VAL A 214 -2.66 -3.40 -6.41
C VAL A 214 -2.52 -4.49 -7.46
N ALA A 215 -2.23 -5.72 -7.06
CA ALA A 215 -2.19 -6.86 -7.96
C ALA A 215 -2.44 -8.18 -7.22
N GLN A 216 -2.89 -9.17 -7.95
CA GLN A 216 -2.86 -10.57 -7.53
C GLN A 216 -2.27 -11.38 -8.66
N PHE A 217 -1.27 -12.18 -8.36
CA PHE A 217 -0.68 -13.06 -9.34
C PHE A 217 -0.82 -14.51 -8.85
N ASP A 218 -1.61 -15.32 -9.56
CA ASP A 218 -1.88 -16.71 -9.21
C ASP A 218 -1.07 -17.67 -10.09
N LEU A 219 0.05 -18.15 -9.58
CA LEU A 219 0.95 -19.07 -10.28
C LEU A 219 0.55 -20.51 -9.98
N ILE A 220 0.42 -21.37 -10.99
CA ILE A 220 0.33 -22.81 -10.77
C ILE A 220 1.68 -23.45 -11.08
N ASN A 221 2.23 -24.15 -10.07
CA ASN A 221 3.50 -24.85 -10.19
C ASN A 221 3.49 -26.16 -9.39
N LYS A 222 4.59 -26.93 -9.43
CA LYS A 222 4.80 -28.11 -8.60
C LYS A 222 4.56 -27.77 -7.13
N GLU A 223 3.96 -28.70 -6.40
CA GLU A 223 3.72 -28.53 -4.96
C GLU A 223 5.03 -28.43 -4.16
N ASN A 224 4.97 -27.75 -3.00
CA ASN A 224 6.07 -27.63 -2.02
C ASN A 224 7.37 -27.04 -2.56
N MET A 225 7.29 -26.07 -3.49
CA MET A 225 8.48 -25.37 -3.97
C MET A 225 8.98 -24.36 -2.94
N PRO A 226 10.31 -24.25 -2.74
CA PRO A 226 10.87 -23.13 -1.98
C PRO A 226 10.61 -21.82 -2.74
N LEU A 227 10.50 -20.71 -2.00
CA LEU A 227 10.16 -19.38 -2.53
C LEU A 227 11.04 -19.00 -3.72
N GLU A 228 12.34 -19.22 -3.61
CA GLU A 228 13.34 -18.85 -4.62
C GLU A 228 13.18 -19.66 -5.91
N ALA A 229 12.67 -20.89 -5.81
CA ALA A 229 12.43 -21.74 -6.98
C ALA A 229 11.17 -21.33 -7.77
N LEU A 230 10.36 -20.41 -7.25
CA LEU A 230 9.25 -19.82 -7.99
C LEU A 230 9.73 -18.79 -9.03
N ALA A 231 11.00 -18.39 -9.00
CA ALA A 231 11.59 -17.55 -10.05
C ALA A 231 11.57 -18.26 -11.41
N GLY A 232 11.24 -17.52 -12.46
CA GLY A 232 11.15 -18.04 -13.82
C GLY A 232 10.27 -17.21 -14.74
N SER A 233 10.20 -17.64 -15.99
CA SER A 233 9.31 -17.08 -17.00
C SER A 233 8.10 -18.00 -17.18
N TYR A 234 6.90 -17.44 -17.15
CA TYR A 234 5.66 -18.21 -17.13
C TYR A 234 4.68 -17.67 -18.17
N SER A 235 4.10 -18.57 -18.95
CA SER A 235 3.04 -18.23 -19.90
C SER A 235 1.69 -18.19 -19.19
N VAL A 236 0.89 -17.18 -19.50
CA VAL A 236 -0.50 -17.10 -19.04
C VAL A 236 -1.31 -18.02 -19.94
N THR A 237 -1.81 -19.10 -19.37
CA THR A 237 -2.73 -19.99 -20.07
C THR A 237 -4.14 -19.53 -19.73
N GLY A 238 -4.85 -18.89 -20.65
CA GLY A 238 -6.27 -18.53 -20.46
C GLY A 238 -7.03 -18.84 -21.74
N LYS A 239 -8.24 -19.42 -21.64
CA LYS A 239 -9.14 -19.52 -22.80
C LYS A 239 -10.02 -18.27 -22.84
N SER A 240 -10.25 -17.74 -24.04
CA SER A 240 -11.08 -16.54 -24.28
C SER A 240 -12.58 -16.85 -24.43
N GLU A 241 -13.01 -18.09 -24.31
CA GLU A 241 -14.39 -18.52 -24.63
C GLU A 241 -15.36 -18.40 -23.45
N ALA A 242 -16.57 -17.91 -23.73
CA ALA A 242 -17.67 -17.78 -22.77
C ALA A 242 -18.03 -19.15 -22.16
N GLY A 243 -17.92 -19.27 -20.84
CA GLY A 243 -18.08 -20.51 -20.08
C GLY A 243 -16.80 -20.99 -19.37
N SER A 244 -15.62 -20.50 -19.78
CA SER A 244 -14.35 -20.80 -19.11
C SER A 244 -14.00 -19.86 -17.94
N MET A 245 -14.67 -18.69 -17.85
CA MET A 245 -14.52 -17.74 -16.73
C MET A 245 -14.89 -18.30 -15.35
N ALA A 246 -15.69 -19.36 -15.33
CA ALA A 246 -16.19 -19.99 -14.10
C ALA A 246 -15.33 -21.21 -13.71
N GLN A 247 -14.61 -21.83 -14.64
CA GLN A 247 -13.89 -23.09 -14.44
C GLN A 247 -12.44 -22.87 -13.98
N GLY A 248 -12.29 -22.11 -12.89
CA GLY A 248 -11.01 -21.74 -12.28
C GLY A 248 -9.96 -22.85 -12.36
N ASN A 249 -8.75 -22.42 -12.74
CA ASN A 249 -7.51 -23.19 -12.92
C ASN A 249 -7.25 -23.58 -14.37
N ALA A 250 -6.65 -22.63 -15.09
CA ALA A 250 -6.01 -22.96 -16.34
C ALA A 250 -4.75 -23.80 -16.12
N LEU A 251 -4.69 -24.93 -16.80
CA LEU A 251 -3.57 -25.85 -16.88
C LEU A 251 -3.61 -26.44 -18.30
N PRO A 252 -2.52 -26.92 -18.92
CA PRO A 252 -1.08 -26.66 -18.76
C PRO A 252 -0.49 -25.78 -19.90
N ALA A 253 0.71 -25.19 -19.72
CA ALA A 253 1.82 -25.50 -20.64
C ALA A 253 2.85 -26.29 -19.81
N GLU A 254 2.36 -27.43 -19.34
CA GLU A 254 2.92 -28.36 -18.37
C GLU A 254 3.51 -27.75 -17.10
N TRP A 255 2.66 -26.93 -16.50
CA TRP A 255 2.56 -26.66 -15.05
C TRP A 255 3.62 -25.73 -14.48
N GLY A 256 4.14 -24.84 -15.31
CA GLY A 256 4.45 -23.47 -14.90
C GLY A 256 3.59 -22.53 -15.74
N GLY A 257 2.62 -21.84 -15.14
CA GLY A 257 1.75 -20.89 -15.83
C GLY A 257 0.83 -20.12 -14.88
N TRP A 258 0.31 -18.99 -15.33
CA TRP A 258 -0.58 -18.14 -14.52
C TRP A 258 -2.04 -18.52 -14.70
N SER A 259 -2.79 -18.46 -13.59
CA SER A 259 -4.23 -18.69 -13.53
C SER A 259 -5.01 -17.41 -13.88
N TRP A 260 -6.25 -17.60 -14.34
CA TRP A 260 -7.18 -16.54 -14.73
C TRP A 260 -7.55 -15.58 -13.59
N GLY A 261 -7.26 -15.93 -12.33
CA GLY A 261 -7.40 -15.05 -11.16
C GLY A 261 -6.33 -13.95 -11.07
N SER A 262 -5.33 -13.97 -11.95
CA SER A 262 -4.27 -12.99 -11.97
C SER A 262 -4.73 -11.64 -12.54
N TYR A 263 -4.51 -10.56 -11.81
CA TYR A 263 -4.82 -9.21 -12.23
C TYR A 263 -3.81 -8.19 -11.70
N PHE A 264 -3.79 -7.01 -12.31
CA PHE A 264 -3.13 -5.82 -11.77
C PHE A 264 -4.01 -4.59 -11.96
N ILE A 265 -3.86 -3.59 -11.11
CA ILE A 265 -4.58 -2.32 -11.23
C ILE A 265 -3.78 -1.38 -12.12
N ALA A 266 -4.41 -0.91 -13.19
CA ALA A 266 -3.87 0.13 -14.07
C ALA A 266 -5.00 1.01 -14.59
N ASN A 267 -4.75 2.33 -14.65
CA ASN A 267 -5.76 3.33 -15.00
C ASN A 267 -7.04 3.20 -14.13
N ASP A 268 -6.85 3.06 -12.81
CA ASP A 268 -7.91 2.93 -11.80
C ASP A 268 -8.88 1.75 -12.00
N ALA A 269 -8.48 0.73 -12.76
CA ALA A 269 -9.27 -0.46 -13.02
C ALA A 269 -8.45 -1.76 -12.89
N LYS A 270 -9.10 -2.83 -12.42
CA LYS A 270 -8.52 -4.19 -12.43
C LYS A 270 -8.43 -4.70 -13.87
N GLN A 271 -7.22 -5.03 -14.30
CA GLN A 271 -6.89 -5.64 -15.57
C GLN A 271 -6.64 -7.13 -15.34
N TYR A 272 -7.59 -7.98 -15.68
CA TYR A 272 -7.41 -9.44 -15.59
C TYR A 272 -6.56 -9.93 -16.74
N ILE A 273 -5.57 -10.76 -16.44
CA ILE A 273 -4.58 -11.24 -17.39
C ILE A 273 -5.07 -12.57 -17.96
N PHE A 274 -5.18 -12.68 -19.28
CA PHE A 274 -5.63 -13.92 -19.94
C PHE A 274 -4.67 -14.44 -21.02
N GLY A 275 -3.58 -13.73 -21.29
CA GLY A 275 -2.55 -14.15 -22.24
C GLY A 275 -1.26 -13.33 -22.11
N GLY A 276 -0.19 -13.84 -22.71
CA GLY A 276 1.15 -13.25 -22.65
C GLY A 276 2.09 -13.99 -21.70
N THR A 277 3.22 -13.37 -21.38
CA THR A 277 4.27 -13.94 -20.52
C THR A 277 4.55 -13.00 -19.35
N LEU A 278 4.55 -13.57 -18.15
CA LEU A 278 4.89 -12.91 -16.89
C LEU A 278 6.12 -13.59 -16.30
N ASN A 279 7.04 -12.79 -15.79
CA ASN A 279 8.29 -13.23 -15.20
C ASN A 279 8.28 -12.98 -13.70
N ILE A 280 8.80 -13.94 -12.95
CA ILE A 280 9.15 -13.79 -11.54
C ILE A 280 10.67 -13.79 -11.46
N ALA A 281 11.25 -12.73 -10.91
CA ALA A 281 12.64 -12.75 -10.47
C ALA A 281 12.68 -12.68 -8.95
N VAL A 282 13.72 -13.27 -8.35
CA VAL A 282 13.99 -13.15 -6.91
C VAL A 282 15.36 -12.54 -6.70
N ALA A 283 15.49 -11.80 -5.62
CA ALA A 283 16.75 -11.22 -5.19
C ALA A 283 16.83 -11.28 -3.66
N THR A 284 18.05 -11.33 -3.11
CA THR A 284 18.26 -11.27 -1.66
C THR A 284 18.51 -9.83 -1.27
N GLY A 285 17.59 -9.27 -0.47
CA GLY A 285 17.70 -7.92 0.04
C GLY A 285 18.86 -7.75 1.01
N MET A 286 19.20 -6.49 1.29
CA MET A 286 20.32 -6.14 2.19
C MET A 286 20.18 -6.74 3.60
N GLU A 287 18.96 -6.97 4.08
CA GLU A 287 18.70 -7.55 5.40
C GLU A 287 18.59 -9.09 5.34
N GLY A 288 18.89 -9.68 4.17
CA GLY A 288 18.84 -11.11 3.91
C GLY A 288 17.47 -11.64 3.52
N GLU A 289 16.48 -10.76 3.33
CA GLU A 289 15.12 -11.13 2.96
C GLU A 289 14.98 -11.49 1.47
N THR A 290 14.07 -12.39 1.12
CA THR A 290 13.77 -12.70 -0.30
C THR A 290 12.81 -11.64 -0.86
N LEU A 291 13.24 -10.96 -1.92
CA LEU A 291 12.49 -9.94 -2.65
C LEU A 291 12.05 -10.46 -4.01
N PHE A 292 10.77 -10.25 -4.36
CA PHE A 292 10.18 -10.73 -5.61
C PHE A 292 10.00 -9.60 -6.60
N THR A 293 10.24 -9.87 -7.88
CA THR A 293 9.88 -8.96 -8.98
C THR A 293 8.92 -9.66 -9.92
N PHE A 294 7.75 -9.09 -10.15
CA PHE A 294 6.75 -9.55 -11.11
C PHE A 294 6.76 -8.61 -12.31
N SER A 295 7.10 -9.10 -13.51
CA SER A 295 7.16 -8.27 -14.72
C SER A 295 6.60 -8.95 -15.96
N GLY A 296 5.79 -8.24 -16.73
CA GLY A 296 5.23 -8.69 -18.00
C GLY A 296 5.08 -7.52 -18.97
N LYS A 297 5.29 -7.79 -20.26
CA LYS A 297 5.10 -6.82 -21.35
C LYS A 297 4.24 -7.41 -22.45
N GLY A 298 3.39 -6.59 -23.05
CA GLY A 298 2.50 -7.02 -24.12
C GLY A 298 1.51 -8.11 -23.69
N LEU A 299 1.08 -8.07 -22.42
CA LEU A 299 0.07 -8.95 -21.87
C LEU A 299 -1.29 -8.70 -22.52
N ASN A 300 -2.06 -9.77 -22.68
CA ASN A 300 -3.46 -9.68 -23.07
C ASN A 300 -4.31 -9.52 -21.81
N THR A 301 -4.99 -8.38 -21.70
CA THR A 301 -5.79 -8.02 -20.52
C THR A 301 -7.25 -7.71 -20.85
N THR A 302 -8.13 -7.91 -19.87
CA THR A 302 -9.56 -7.61 -19.96
C THR A 302 -10.04 -6.93 -18.68
N LEU A 303 -11.02 -6.03 -18.80
CA LEU A 303 -11.74 -5.45 -17.66
C LEU A 303 -12.88 -6.35 -17.15
N GLY A 304 -13.02 -7.55 -17.71
CA GLY A 304 -14.13 -8.46 -17.48
C GLY A 304 -15.08 -8.53 -18.68
N MET A 305 -16.29 -9.05 -18.46
CA MET A 305 -17.32 -9.12 -19.50
C MET A 305 -18.37 -8.03 -19.33
N ASP A 306 -18.90 -7.54 -20.45
CA ASP A 306 -20.08 -6.70 -20.46
C ASP A 306 -21.37 -7.53 -20.21
N ALA A 307 -22.51 -6.84 -20.14
CA ALA A 307 -23.81 -7.46 -19.90
C ALA A 307 -24.26 -8.45 -21.00
N THR A 308 -23.57 -8.47 -22.15
CA THR A 308 -23.84 -9.39 -23.27
C THR A 308 -22.94 -10.63 -23.22
N GLY A 309 -22.00 -10.69 -22.28
CA GLY A 309 -20.99 -11.73 -22.20
C GLY A 309 -19.80 -11.51 -23.14
N SER A 310 -19.64 -10.31 -23.71
CA SER A 310 -18.50 -9.95 -24.56
C SER A 310 -17.35 -9.42 -23.69
N GLN A 311 -16.12 -9.81 -24.01
CA GLN A 311 -14.95 -9.31 -23.28
C GLN A 311 -14.73 -7.82 -23.52
N ILE A 312 -14.53 -7.07 -22.44
CA ILE A 312 -14.12 -5.68 -22.48
C ILE A 312 -12.59 -5.65 -22.56
N PRO A 313 -11.98 -5.11 -23.63
CA PRO A 313 -10.53 -5.04 -23.74
C PRO A 313 -9.92 -4.25 -22.58
N GLY A 314 -8.80 -4.74 -22.05
CA GLY A 314 -8.02 -4.01 -21.05
C GLY A 314 -7.37 -2.74 -21.61
N THR A 315 -6.97 -1.85 -20.71
CA THR A 315 -6.35 -0.55 -21.07
C THR A 315 -4.85 -0.49 -20.79
N ALA A 316 -4.29 -1.55 -20.22
CA ALA A 316 -2.86 -1.69 -19.98
C ALA A 316 -2.41 -3.12 -20.29
N ALA A 317 -1.21 -3.26 -20.85
CA ALA A 317 -0.62 -4.54 -21.25
C ALA A 317 0.69 -4.86 -20.53
N ASP A 318 1.17 -3.94 -19.67
CA ASP A 318 2.45 -4.08 -19.00
C ASP A 318 2.23 -4.04 -17.48
N ALA A 319 2.87 -4.94 -16.76
CA ALA A 319 2.90 -4.99 -15.31
C ALA A 319 4.36 -5.06 -14.86
N ASP A 320 4.76 -4.26 -13.87
CA ASP A 320 6.13 -4.23 -13.36
C ASP A 320 6.15 -3.85 -11.88
N TYR A 321 6.16 -4.85 -11.01
CA TYR A 321 6.25 -4.72 -9.55
C TYR A 321 7.59 -5.28 -9.10
N ARG A 322 8.56 -4.42 -8.81
CA ARG A 322 9.93 -4.82 -8.51
C ARG A 322 10.19 -4.89 -7.01
N PHE A 323 11.04 -5.82 -6.60
CA PHE A 323 11.56 -5.95 -5.23
C PHE A 323 10.47 -5.89 -4.14
N VAL A 324 9.39 -6.60 -4.40
CA VAL A 324 8.24 -6.79 -3.51
C VAL A 324 8.65 -7.67 -2.33
N THR A 325 8.47 -7.17 -1.12
CA THR A 325 8.77 -7.93 0.10
C THR A 325 7.72 -9.01 0.34
N VAL A 326 8.14 -10.26 0.54
CA VAL A 326 7.21 -11.31 0.97
C VAL A 326 6.95 -11.18 2.47
N LEU A 327 5.69 -10.96 2.84
CA LEU A 327 5.28 -11.00 4.23
C LEU A 327 5.18 -12.46 4.67
N GLN A 328 6.07 -12.87 5.57
CA GLN A 328 6.06 -14.19 6.17
C GLN A 328 5.30 -14.14 7.49
N GLY A 329 4.37 -15.08 7.68
CA GLY A 329 3.76 -15.32 8.98
C GLY A 329 4.74 -16.07 9.89
N THR A 330 5.25 -15.41 10.93
CA THR A 330 6.20 -15.99 11.87
C THR A 330 5.64 -16.19 13.27
N GLY A 331 4.47 -15.60 13.56
CA GLY A 331 3.73 -15.87 14.78
C GLY A 331 2.95 -17.19 14.72
N TYR A 332 2.35 -17.56 15.84
CA TYR A 332 1.60 -18.80 15.98
C TYR A 332 0.10 -18.55 15.84
N GLU A 333 -0.59 -19.34 15.02
CA GLU A 333 -2.04 -19.32 14.93
C GLU A 333 -2.64 -20.52 15.67
N MET A 334 -3.43 -20.25 16.70
CA MET A 334 -4.25 -21.23 17.39
C MET A 334 -5.68 -21.10 16.88
N ARG A 335 -6.04 -21.90 15.88
CA ARG A 335 -7.39 -21.94 15.29
C ARG A 335 -8.32 -22.86 16.06
N ASP A 336 -9.62 -22.61 15.96
CA ASP A 336 -10.67 -23.50 16.48
C ASP A 336 -10.54 -23.83 17.97
N GLN A 337 -10.01 -22.88 18.74
CA GLN A 337 -10.01 -22.99 20.20
C GLN A 337 -11.44 -22.90 20.71
N GLN A 338 -11.74 -23.57 21.82
CA GLN A 338 -13.07 -23.62 22.38
C GLN A 338 -13.05 -23.24 23.85
N MET A 339 -14.00 -22.40 24.24
CA MET A 339 -14.26 -22.03 25.63
C MET A 339 -15.66 -22.53 26.02
N GLU A 340 -15.78 -23.18 27.17
CA GLU A 340 -17.10 -23.46 27.76
C GLU A 340 -17.71 -22.16 28.31
N SER A 341 -18.91 -21.80 27.87
CA SER A 341 -19.63 -20.62 28.33
C SER A 341 -20.90 -21.02 29.08
N ALA A 342 -21.01 -20.58 30.35
CA ALA A 342 -22.22 -20.79 31.12
C ALA A 342 -23.33 -19.83 30.68
N VAL A 343 -22.97 -18.58 30.33
CA VAL A 343 -23.90 -17.57 29.79
C VAL A 343 -24.57 -18.04 28.49
N MET A 344 -23.80 -18.65 27.59
CA MET A 344 -24.32 -19.16 26.30
C MET A 344 -24.83 -20.61 26.39
N GLY A 345 -24.53 -21.31 27.49
CA GLY A 345 -24.88 -22.71 27.72
C GLY A 345 -24.24 -23.67 26.72
N ARG A 346 -23.06 -23.32 26.19
CA ARG A 346 -22.38 -24.05 25.09
C ARG A 346 -20.90 -23.71 25.01
N LYS A 347 -20.18 -24.48 24.19
CA LYS A 347 -18.84 -24.13 23.75
C LYS A 347 -18.87 -23.02 22.71
N MET A 348 -18.09 -21.98 22.94
CA MET A 348 -17.90 -20.86 22.04
C MET A 348 -16.52 -20.94 21.39
N PRO A 349 -16.44 -21.00 20.05
CA PRO A 349 -15.17 -21.09 19.37
C PRO A 349 -14.52 -19.71 19.20
N PHE A 350 -13.19 -19.70 19.15
CA PHE A 350 -12.38 -18.51 18.90
C PHE A 350 -11.03 -18.93 18.31
N SER A 351 -10.29 -17.96 17.78
CA SER A 351 -8.92 -18.17 17.31
C SER A 351 -7.97 -17.12 17.88
N VAL A 352 -6.71 -17.47 18.06
CA VAL A 352 -5.68 -16.59 18.65
C VAL A 352 -4.43 -16.57 17.79
N TYR A 353 -3.94 -15.37 17.49
CA TYR A 353 -2.58 -15.14 17.02
C TYR A 353 -1.70 -14.80 18.21
N LEU A 354 -0.55 -15.46 18.31
CA LEU A 354 0.50 -15.16 19.28
C LEU A 354 1.75 -14.67 18.54
N PRO A 355 2.42 -13.63 19.04
CA PRO A 355 3.64 -13.11 18.43
C PRO A 355 4.75 -14.17 18.47
N LYS A 356 5.72 -14.07 17.56
CA LYS A 356 6.82 -15.06 17.46
C LYS A 356 7.57 -15.25 18.78
N SER A 357 7.72 -14.20 19.58
CA SER A 357 8.44 -14.27 20.86
C SER A 357 7.64 -14.88 22.01
N TYR A 358 6.36 -15.24 21.81
CA TYR A 358 5.49 -15.72 22.89
C TYR A 358 6.04 -17.02 23.50
N ASP A 359 6.51 -16.92 24.74
CA ASP A 359 7.12 -18.01 25.51
C ASP A 359 6.31 -18.41 26.76
N GLY A 360 5.17 -17.73 26.97
CA GLY A 360 4.33 -17.91 28.16
C GLY A 360 4.89 -17.29 29.44
N GLN A 361 5.91 -16.43 29.37
CA GLN A 361 6.47 -15.68 30.50
C GLN A 361 6.16 -14.18 30.41
N LYS A 362 6.44 -13.57 29.26
CA LYS A 362 6.18 -12.14 29.01
C LYS A 362 4.69 -11.87 28.83
N GLU A 363 4.20 -10.76 29.40
CA GLU A 363 2.84 -10.26 29.15
C GLU A 363 2.81 -9.36 27.91
N TYR A 364 1.74 -9.45 27.13
CA TYR A 364 1.54 -8.72 25.87
C TYR A 364 0.21 -7.94 25.90
N PRO A 365 0.12 -6.77 25.26
CA PRO A 365 -1.18 -6.15 25.02
C PRO A 365 -2.05 -7.04 24.11
N VAL A 366 -3.36 -6.81 24.13
CA VAL A 366 -4.35 -7.62 23.41
C VAL A 366 -5.22 -6.79 22.47
N LEU A 367 -5.40 -7.30 21.26
CA LEU A 367 -6.37 -6.79 20.28
C LEU A 367 -7.49 -7.83 20.10
N TYR A 368 -8.73 -7.44 20.39
CA TYR A 368 -9.91 -8.24 20.04
C TYR A 368 -10.37 -7.86 18.63
N LEU A 369 -10.29 -8.81 17.68
CA LEU A 369 -10.50 -8.57 16.26
C LEU A 369 -11.75 -9.31 15.74
N LEU A 370 -12.82 -8.55 15.53
CA LEU A 370 -14.18 -9.03 15.29
C LEU A 370 -14.46 -9.24 13.80
N HIS A 371 -15.02 -10.39 13.42
CA HIS A 371 -15.39 -10.71 12.04
C HIS A 371 -16.77 -10.14 11.65
N GLY A 372 -17.06 -10.14 10.34
CA GLY A 372 -18.31 -9.66 9.75
C GLY A 372 -19.46 -10.67 9.77
N ALA A 373 -20.60 -10.27 9.23
CA ALA A 373 -21.74 -11.16 9.04
C ALA A 373 -21.36 -12.33 8.10
N ASP A 374 -21.98 -13.49 8.33
CA ASP A 374 -21.77 -14.77 7.62
C ASP A 374 -20.35 -15.34 7.78
N GLY A 375 -19.53 -14.69 8.59
CA GLY A 375 -18.17 -15.10 8.90
C GLY A 375 -18.04 -15.95 10.16
N ASN A 376 -16.80 -16.19 10.56
CA ASN A 376 -16.45 -16.85 11.83
C ASN A 376 -15.06 -16.41 12.34
N HIS A 377 -14.69 -16.90 13.52
CA HIS A 377 -13.43 -16.61 14.21
C HIS A 377 -12.13 -16.90 13.42
N ASN A 378 -12.15 -17.73 12.37
CA ASN A 378 -10.97 -18.01 11.54
C ASN A 378 -10.78 -17.01 10.39
N ASP A 379 -11.75 -16.15 10.13
CA ASP A 379 -11.76 -15.34 8.91
C ASP A 379 -10.61 -14.35 8.82
N TRP A 380 -10.28 -13.66 9.91
CA TRP A 380 -9.14 -12.75 9.92
C TRP A 380 -7.81 -13.48 9.67
N MET A 381 -7.67 -14.71 10.15
CA MET A 381 -6.48 -15.52 9.89
C MET A 381 -6.43 -16.01 8.44
N ALA A 382 -7.56 -16.52 7.93
CA ALA A 382 -7.62 -17.12 6.60
C ALA A 382 -7.71 -16.06 5.49
N GLN A 383 -8.72 -15.20 5.55
CA GLN A 383 -9.05 -14.23 4.51
C GLN A 383 -8.35 -12.89 4.76
N GLY A 384 -8.22 -12.49 6.02
CA GLY A 384 -7.46 -11.29 6.42
C GLY A 384 -5.95 -11.46 6.35
N MET A 385 -5.45 -12.70 6.31
CA MET A 385 -4.00 -12.99 6.33
C MET A 385 -3.31 -12.38 7.57
N LEU A 386 -3.97 -12.48 8.72
CA LEU A 386 -3.57 -11.82 9.96
C LEU A 386 -2.10 -12.07 10.33
N ASN A 387 -1.63 -13.32 10.29
CA ASN A 387 -0.30 -13.69 10.77
C ASN A 387 0.84 -13.01 9.97
N PRO A 388 0.87 -13.06 8.62
CA PRO A 388 1.82 -12.28 7.83
C PRO A 388 1.83 -10.78 8.14
N TYR A 389 0.65 -10.14 8.26
CA TYR A 389 0.58 -8.71 8.52
C TYR A 389 1.00 -8.34 9.95
N ALA A 390 0.60 -9.13 10.96
CA ALA A 390 1.02 -8.94 12.34
C ALA A 390 2.54 -9.11 12.48
N SER A 391 3.08 -10.19 11.91
CA SER A 391 4.53 -10.46 11.91
C SER A 391 5.33 -9.33 11.25
N ALA A 392 4.82 -8.79 10.14
CA ALA A 392 5.44 -7.67 9.44
C ALA A 392 5.40 -6.37 10.25
N ALA A 393 4.28 -6.08 10.92
CA ALA A 393 4.15 -4.91 11.79
C ALA A 393 5.14 -4.98 12.97
N GLU A 394 5.29 -6.16 13.57
CA GLU A 394 6.27 -6.42 14.65
C GLU A 394 7.71 -6.25 14.16
N ALA A 395 8.05 -6.84 13.01
CA ALA A 395 9.37 -6.70 12.41
C ALA A 395 9.71 -5.24 12.04
N ALA A 396 8.70 -4.42 11.73
CA ALA A 396 8.83 -2.99 11.48
C ALA A 396 9.00 -2.14 12.76
N GLY A 397 9.11 -2.77 13.93
CA GLY A 397 9.27 -2.10 15.22
C GLY A 397 7.95 -1.82 15.96
N GLY A 398 6.83 -2.34 15.45
CA GLY A 398 5.56 -2.32 16.18
C GLY A 398 5.60 -3.18 17.44
N LYS A 399 4.73 -2.88 18.39
CA LYS A 399 4.58 -3.66 19.63
C LYS A 399 3.98 -5.02 19.30
N GLU A 400 4.65 -6.07 19.73
CA GLU A 400 4.11 -7.43 19.72
C GLU A 400 2.83 -7.49 20.56
N MET A 401 1.81 -8.16 20.05
CA MET A 401 0.49 -8.23 20.69
C MET A 401 -0.18 -9.59 20.47
N ILE A 402 -1.03 -9.98 21.41
CA ILE A 402 -1.92 -11.13 21.24
C ILE A 402 -3.16 -10.64 20.50
N ILE A 403 -3.57 -11.33 19.44
CA ILE A 403 -4.77 -10.96 18.67
C ILE A 403 -5.78 -12.08 18.79
N VAL A 404 -6.97 -11.75 19.30
CA VAL A 404 -8.02 -12.72 19.61
C VAL A 404 -9.23 -12.46 18.72
N CYS A 405 -9.61 -13.48 17.96
CA CYS A 405 -10.75 -13.45 17.05
C CYS A 405 -11.89 -14.29 17.64
N PRO A 406 -12.90 -13.69 18.31
CA PRO A 406 -14.07 -14.42 18.82
C PRO A 406 -15.05 -14.78 17.69
N ASN A 407 -15.86 -15.83 17.89
CA ASN A 407 -16.93 -16.19 16.95
C ASN A 407 -18.25 -15.45 17.23
N GLY A 408 -18.49 -14.37 16.50
CA GLY A 408 -19.74 -13.60 16.47
C GLY A 408 -20.84 -14.17 15.58
N SER A 409 -20.71 -15.40 15.07
CA SER A 409 -21.82 -16.08 14.36
C SER A 409 -22.05 -17.53 14.84
N PRO A 410 -22.41 -17.73 16.12
CA PRO A 410 -22.72 -19.06 16.65
C PRO A 410 -23.87 -19.71 15.86
N ASP A 411 -23.72 -20.99 15.52
CA ASP A 411 -24.65 -21.75 14.67
C ASP A 411 -24.93 -21.10 13.30
N GLY A 412 -24.02 -20.28 12.79
CA GLY A 412 -24.19 -19.53 11.55
C GLY A 412 -25.16 -18.34 11.66
N GLN A 413 -25.60 -17.96 12.87
CA GLN A 413 -26.49 -16.83 13.09
C GLN A 413 -25.70 -15.55 13.37
N ASN A 414 -25.94 -14.50 12.59
CA ASN A 414 -25.31 -13.19 12.79
C ASN A 414 -25.92 -12.47 13.99
N ILE A 415 -25.19 -12.41 15.11
CA ILE A 415 -25.72 -11.88 16.38
C ILE A 415 -25.39 -10.39 16.63
N PHE A 416 -24.66 -9.74 15.73
CA PHE A 416 -24.24 -8.33 15.84
C PHE A 416 -23.53 -7.98 17.14
N TYR A 417 -22.93 -8.96 17.81
CA TYR A 417 -22.24 -8.78 19.10
C TYR A 417 -23.17 -8.19 20.18
N CYS A 418 -24.48 -8.49 20.11
CA CYS A 418 -25.46 -7.99 21.06
C CYS A 418 -26.14 -9.12 21.84
N ASP A 419 -26.70 -8.78 22.99
CA ASP A 419 -27.61 -9.65 23.70
C ASP A 419 -28.97 -9.71 22.99
N ASN A 420 -29.47 -10.92 22.80
CA ASN A 420 -30.80 -11.25 22.27
C ASN A 420 -31.14 -10.60 20.92
N TYR A 421 -30.14 -10.30 20.08
CA TYR A 421 -30.37 -9.68 18.77
C TYR A 421 -31.33 -10.48 17.87
N GLN A 422 -31.15 -11.80 17.83
CA GLN A 422 -31.97 -12.72 17.04
C GLN A 422 -33.29 -13.14 17.73
N GLY A 423 -33.62 -12.56 18.89
CA GLY A 423 -34.82 -12.94 19.67
C GLY A 423 -34.78 -14.36 20.27
N ASN A 424 -33.62 -15.01 20.25
CA ASN A 424 -33.39 -16.39 20.70
C ASN A 424 -32.74 -16.48 22.09
N ASN A 425 -32.71 -15.36 22.83
CA ASN A 425 -32.15 -15.21 24.17
C ASN A 425 -30.64 -15.52 24.29
N MET A 426 -29.88 -15.51 23.18
CA MET A 426 -28.41 -15.57 23.23
C MET A 426 -27.85 -14.29 23.84
N LYS A 427 -27.14 -14.39 24.96
CA LYS A 427 -26.55 -13.25 25.68
C LYS A 427 -25.08 -13.05 25.32
N TYR A 428 -24.81 -12.76 24.06
CA TYR A 428 -23.43 -12.73 23.57
C TYR A 428 -22.60 -11.58 24.12
N MET A 429 -23.17 -10.39 24.27
CA MET A 429 -22.46 -9.26 24.88
C MET A 429 -22.12 -9.58 26.32
N THR A 430 -23.08 -10.11 27.08
CA THR A 430 -22.83 -10.59 28.45
C THR A 430 -21.70 -11.63 28.46
N TYR A 431 -21.74 -12.64 27.57
CA TYR A 431 -20.68 -13.65 27.44
C TYR A 431 -19.31 -13.02 27.15
N PHE A 432 -19.26 -12.06 26.22
CA PHE A 432 -18.01 -11.45 25.80
C PHE A 432 -17.29 -10.75 26.96
N PHE A 433 -18.03 -9.95 27.75
CA PHE A 433 -17.45 -9.19 28.86
C PHE A 433 -17.27 -10.03 30.13
N ASP A 434 -18.29 -10.82 30.53
CA ASP A 434 -18.29 -11.49 31.83
C ASP A 434 -17.52 -12.81 31.83
N GLU A 435 -17.36 -13.45 30.67
CA GLU A 435 -16.70 -14.76 30.56
C GLU A 435 -15.49 -14.72 29.62
N PHE A 436 -15.65 -14.25 28.37
CA PHE A 436 -14.63 -14.41 27.33
C PHE A 436 -13.35 -13.60 27.59
N ILE A 437 -13.46 -12.30 27.90
CA ILE A 437 -12.29 -11.47 28.24
C ILE A 437 -11.53 -12.07 29.45
N PRO A 438 -12.19 -12.37 30.60
CA PRO A 438 -11.51 -13.01 31.72
C PRO A 438 -10.85 -14.35 31.39
N TYR A 439 -11.49 -15.16 30.55
CA TYR A 439 -10.93 -16.43 30.10
C TYR A 439 -9.66 -16.23 29.26
N VAL A 440 -9.69 -15.32 28.29
CA VAL A 440 -8.52 -14.99 27.47
C VAL A 440 -7.37 -14.49 28.34
N GLU A 441 -7.64 -13.54 29.24
CA GLU A 441 -6.60 -12.90 30.07
C GLU A 441 -6.02 -13.83 31.15
N SER A 442 -6.71 -14.94 31.47
CA SER A 442 -6.19 -15.97 32.39
C SER A 442 -5.47 -17.12 31.69
N ASN A 443 -5.78 -17.40 30.42
CA ASN A 443 -5.17 -18.51 29.66
C ASN A 443 -4.01 -18.07 28.78
N PHE A 444 -3.94 -16.79 28.44
CA PHE A 444 -2.84 -16.20 27.69
C PHE A 444 -2.14 -15.13 28.53
N LYS A 445 -0.85 -14.89 28.29
CA LYS A 445 -0.09 -13.83 28.97
C LYS A 445 -0.46 -12.45 28.43
N VAL A 446 -1.67 -12.01 28.78
CA VAL A 446 -2.18 -10.70 28.42
C VAL A 446 -1.89 -9.71 29.55
N LYS A 447 -1.37 -8.54 29.19
CA LYS A 447 -1.30 -7.38 30.07
C LYS A 447 -2.70 -6.76 30.13
N ALA A 448 -3.46 -7.09 31.16
CA ALA A 448 -4.83 -6.60 31.34
C ALA A 448 -4.86 -5.11 31.66
N GLY A 449 -5.69 -4.34 30.95
CA GLY A 449 -5.89 -2.91 31.23
C GLY A 449 -6.39 -2.13 30.02
N ARG A 450 -6.99 -0.96 30.26
CA ARG A 450 -7.48 -0.08 29.18
C ARG A 450 -6.37 0.26 28.20
N GLY A 451 -5.21 0.71 28.70
CA GLY A 451 -4.05 1.13 27.93
C GLY A 451 -3.40 0.03 27.08
N THR A 452 -3.77 -1.23 27.29
CA THR A 452 -3.19 -2.41 26.64
C THR A 452 -4.26 -3.31 26.01
N ARG A 453 -5.50 -2.82 25.90
CA ARG A 453 -6.63 -3.52 25.27
C ARG A 453 -7.23 -2.66 24.17
N ALA A 454 -7.25 -3.19 22.96
CA ALA A 454 -7.89 -2.56 21.82
C ALA A 454 -8.96 -3.49 21.23
N ILE A 455 -9.89 -2.90 20.47
CA ILE A 455 -10.92 -3.66 19.76
C ILE A 455 -11.04 -3.15 18.33
N ALA A 456 -11.19 -4.05 17.37
CA ALA A 456 -11.36 -3.69 15.98
C ALA A 456 -12.20 -4.73 15.25
N GLY A 457 -12.72 -4.39 14.08
CA GLY A 457 -13.48 -5.34 13.29
C GLY A 457 -14.04 -4.78 12.00
N LEU A 458 -14.60 -5.68 11.19
CA LEU A 458 -15.17 -5.33 9.89
C LEU A 458 -16.70 -5.50 9.86
N SER A 459 -17.43 -4.66 9.12
CA SER A 459 -18.89 -4.82 8.91
C SER A 459 -19.68 -4.97 10.22
N MET A 460 -20.30 -6.13 10.46
CA MET A 460 -20.91 -6.52 11.74
C MET A 460 -19.93 -6.41 12.94
N GLY A 461 -18.67 -6.82 12.78
CA GLY A 461 -17.62 -6.65 13.77
C GLY A 461 -17.16 -5.20 13.92
N GLY A 462 -17.28 -4.39 12.87
CA GLY A 462 -17.07 -2.94 12.94
C GLY A 462 -18.13 -2.27 13.80
N PHE A 463 -19.39 -2.66 13.65
CA PHE A 463 -20.48 -2.29 14.57
C PHE A 463 -20.16 -2.72 16.00
N GLY A 464 -19.85 -4.00 16.23
CA GLY A 464 -19.56 -4.53 17.56
C GLY A 464 -18.40 -3.80 18.25
N SER A 465 -17.37 -3.42 17.50
CA SER A 465 -16.21 -2.69 18.02
C SER A 465 -16.59 -1.28 18.49
N LEU A 466 -17.38 -0.55 17.69
CA LEU A 466 -17.91 0.76 18.07
C LEU A 466 -18.87 0.65 19.25
N TYR A 467 -19.80 -0.32 19.20
CA TYR A 467 -20.79 -0.53 20.26
C TYR A 467 -20.13 -0.81 21.60
N TYR A 468 -19.18 -1.75 21.64
CA TYR A 468 -18.48 -2.12 22.87
C TYR A 468 -17.61 -1.01 23.41
N SER A 469 -16.89 -0.27 22.56
CA SER A 469 -16.08 0.87 23.01
C SER A 469 -16.92 2.05 23.51
N PHE A 470 -18.14 2.22 23.00
CA PHE A 470 -19.05 3.27 23.45
C PHE A 470 -19.81 2.87 24.72
N LEU A 471 -20.05 1.57 24.90
CA LEU A 471 -20.68 1.03 26.10
C LEU A 471 -19.71 0.95 27.28
N HIS A 472 -18.46 0.57 27.00
CA HIS A 472 -17.39 0.33 27.97
C HIS A 472 -16.11 1.12 27.61
N PRO A 473 -16.15 2.48 27.61
CA PRO A 473 -14.98 3.31 27.30
C PRO A 473 -13.79 3.09 28.24
N GLU A 474 -14.04 2.56 29.43
CA GLU A 474 -13.03 2.18 30.42
C GLU A 474 -12.24 0.92 30.04
N MET A 475 -12.73 0.11 29.10
CA MET A 475 -12.15 -1.20 28.79
C MET A 475 -11.12 -1.17 27.65
N PHE A 476 -11.21 -0.21 26.74
CA PHE A 476 -10.41 -0.16 25.51
C PHE A 476 -9.68 1.18 25.35
N CYS A 477 -8.44 1.17 24.88
CA CYS A 477 -7.69 2.40 24.54
C CYS A 477 -7.90 2.86 23.10
N TYR A 478 -8.27 1.94 22.20
CA TYR A 478 -8.44 2.23 20.78
C TYR A 478 -9.53 1.37 20.15
N VAL A 479 -10.27 1.96 19.20
CA VAL A 479 -11.21 1.28 18.31
C VAL A 479 -10.90 1.55 16.84
N TYR A 480 -10.81 0.48 16.04
CA TYR A 480 -10.64 0.58 14.59
C TYR A 480 -11.77 -0.18 13.87
N ALA A 481 -12.62 0.55 13.16
CA ALA A 481 -13.81 0.00 12.52
C ALA A 481 -13.70 0.05 10.99
N CYS A 482 -13.63 -1.12 10.36
CA CYS A 482 -13.53 -1.25 8.90
C CYS A 482 -14.92 -1.48 8.30
N SER A 483 -15.35 -0.64 7.37
CA SER A 483 -16.69 -0.69 6.76
C SER A 483 -17.81 -0.95 7.78
N PRO A 484 -17.89 -0.21 8.90
CA PRO A 484 -18.80 -0.57 9.98
C PRO A 484 -20.25 -0.46 9.54
N ALA A 485 -21.07 -1.44 9.96
CA ALA A 485 -22.49 -1.21 10.11
C ALA A 485 -22.70 -0.14 11.20
N THR A 486 -23.44 0.94 10.89
CA THR A 486 -23.63 2.06 11.82
C THR A 486 -25.09 2.28 12.22
N ALA A 487 -26.02 1.68 11.50
CA ALA A 487 -27.45 1.67 11.81
C ALA A 487 -28.03 0.33 11.38
N ILE A 488 -28.45 -0.49 12.35
CA ILE A 488 -28.96 -1.84 12.14
C ILE A 488 -30.25 -2.00 12.92
N GLU A 489 -31.31 -2.45 12.23
CA GLU A 489 -32.60 -2.69 12.85
C GLU A 489 -32.49 -3.82 13.90
N GLY A 490 -33.07 -3.60 15.08
CA GLY A 490 -33.02 -4.55 16.20
C GLY A 490 -31.72 -4.55 17.00
N ALA A 491 -30.67 -3.86 16.54
CA ALA A 491 -29.46 -3.64 17.31
C ALA A 491 -29.53 -2.31 18.10
N PRO A 492 -28.72 -2.15 19.17
CA PRO A 492 -28.54 -0.87 19.85
C PRO A 492 -28.12 0.25 18.89
N ASN A 493 -28.68 1.44 19.09
CA ASN A 493 -28.45 2.58 18.22
C ASN A 493 -27.20 3.36 18.65
N LEU A 494 -26.12 3.28 17.85
CA LEU A 494 -24.87 3.98 18.14
C LEU A 494 -25.04 5.51 18.24
N TYR A 495 -26.01 6.10 17.56
CA TYR A 495 -26.26 7.56 17.61
C TYR A 495 -26.74 8.02 19.00
N GLU A 496 -27.41 7.15 19.75
CA GLU A 496 -27.86 7.44 21.11
C GLU A 496 -26.70 7.43 22.12
N MET A 497 -25.54 6.90 21.73
CA MET A 497 -24.35 6.76 22.56
C MET A 497 -23.31 7.86 22.31
N LEU A 498 -23.58 8.83 21.42
CA LEU A 498 -22.66 9.93 21.11
C LEU A 498 -22.43 10.91 22.27
N GLY A 499 -23.19 10.78 23.36
CA GLY A 499 -22.97 11.52 24.61
C GLY A 499 -21.96 10.89 25.56
N THR A 500 -21.41 9.70 25.23
CA THR A 500 -20.44 9.00 26.08
C THR A 500 -19.15 9.80 26.21
N LYS A 501 -18.64 9.90 27.44
CA LYS A 501 -17.37 10.58 27.76
C LYS A 501 -16.21 9.58 27.78
N ASP A 502 -15.00 10.11 27.65
CA ASP A 502 -13.75 9.35 27.79
C ASP A 502 -13.59 8.17 26.81
N LEU A 503 -14.24 8.31 25.64
CA LEU A 503 -14.13 7.37 24.52
C LEU A 503 -12.65 7.13 24.13
N PRO A 504 -12.31 5.91 23.67
CA PRO A 504 -11.00 5.64 23.10
C PRO A 504 -10.74 6.44 21.82
N GLY A 505 -9.50 6.40 21.31
CA GLY A 505 -9.24 6.84 19.95
C GLY A 505 -10.05 6.01 18.94
N ILE A 506 -10.69 6.67 17.98
CA ILE A 506 -11.58 6.03 16.99
C ILE A 506 -11.02 6.24 15.59
N THR A 507 -10.83 5.15 14.84
CA THR A 507 -10.67 5.20 13.38
C THR A 507 -11.82 4.47 12.69
N ILE A 508 -12.40 5.08 11.68
CA ILE A 508 -13.33 4.45 10.75
C ILE A 508 -12.71 4.47 9.35
N GLU A 509 -12.60 3.31 8.72
CA GLU A 509 -12.09 3.18 7.35
C GLU A 509 -13.14 2.51 6.46
N ILE A 510 -13.49 3.13 5.32
CA ILE A 510 -14.51 2.59 4.42
C ILE A 510 -14.23 2.88 2.93
N GLY A 511 -14.66 1.95 2.07
CA GLY A 511 -14.54 2.05 0.63
C GLY A 511 -15.61 2.96 0.01
N LYS A 512 -15.26 3.77 -0.99
CA LYS A 512 -16.23 4.64 -1.69
C LYS A 512 -17.34 3.88 -2.42
N GLY A 513 -17.07 2.64 -2.84
CA GLY A 513 -18.03 1.75 -3.50
C GLY A 513 -18.73 0.78 -2.53
N ASP A 514 -18.48 0.91 -1.23
CA ASP A 514 -19.14 0.10 -0.20
C ASP A 514 -20.62 0.50 -0.09
N PHE A 515 -21.52 -0.47 -0.01
CA PHE A 515 -22.96 -0.18 0.14
C PHE A 515 -23.27 0.50 1.48
N LEU A 516 -22.40 0.36 2.49
CA LEU A 516 -22.49 1.05 3.77
C LEU A 516 -21.93 2.48 3.74
N PHE A 517 -21.28 2.91 2.65
CA PHE A 517 -20.58 4.20 2.56
C PHE A 517 -21.45 5.38 3.00
N GLY A 518 -22.70 5.46 2.52
CA GLY A 518 -23.62 6.53 2.90
C GLY A 518 -23.96 6.54 4.40
N SER A 519 -24.16 5.35 4.99
CA SER A 519 -24.46 5.22 6.42
C SER A 519 -23.27 5.61 7.30
N ALA A 520 -22.06 5.12 6.97
CA ALA A 520 -20.84 5.45 7.69
C ALA A 520 -20.50 6.94 7.60
N ASN A 521 -20.74 7.57 6.44
CA ASN A 521 -20.49 9.00 6.26
C ASN A 521 -21.48 9.86 7.08
N SER A 522 -22.74 9.40 7.21
CA SER A 522 -23.73 10.03 8.09
C SER A 522 -23.33 9.89 9.57
N PHE A 523 -22.83 8.72 9.97
CA PHE A 523 -22.35 8.50 11.33
C PHE A 523 -21.11 9.34 11.65
N LYS A 524 -20.18 9.46 10.70
CA LYS A 524 -19.04 10.38 10.79
C LYS A 524 -19.47 11.82 11.04
N GLN A 525 -20.47 12.32 10.31
CA GLN A 525 -21.00 13.67 10.55
C GLN A 525 -21.59 13.82 11.96
N ALA A 526 -22.22 12.77 12.49
CA ALA A 526 -22.75 12.79 13.84
C ALA A 526 -21.63 12.75 14.91
N LEU A 527 -20.55 12.00 14.69
CA LEU A 527 -19.36 12.02 15.55
C LEU A 527 -18.72 13.41 15.58
N ASP A 528 -18.50 14.00 14.40
CA ASP A 528 -17.93 15.34 14.26
C ASP A 528 -18.80 16.39 14.97
N GLY A 529 -20.12 16.33 14.75
CA GLY A 529 -21.10 17.22 15.39
C GLY A 529 -21.17 17.08 16.91
N SER A 530 -20.76 15.92 17.44
CA SER A 530 -20.70 15.64 18.88
C SER A 530 -19.35 15.99 19.51
N GLY A 531 -18.37 16.42 18.70
CA GLY A 531 -17.03 16.77 19.16
C GLY A 531 -16.17 15.56 19.54
N ILE A 532 -16.54 14.35 19.11
CA ILE A 532 -15.78 13.13 19.38
C ILE A 532 -14.58 13.09 18.42
N ALA A 533 -13.37 13.08 18.97
CA ALA A 533 -12.16 12.95 18.18
C ALA A 533 -12.14 11.60 17.45
N ASN A 534 -12.07 11.66 16.12
CA ASN A 534 -12.09 10.50 15.26
C ASN A 534 -11.20 10.71 14.03
N GLU A 535 -10.71 9.62 13.46
CA GLU A 535 -10.07 9.58 12.16
C GLU A 535 -11.00 8.86 11.17
N TYR A 536 -11.21 9.46 10.00
CA TYR A 536 -12.07 8.90 8.97
C TYR A 536 -11.30 8.73 7.67
N ILE A 537 -11.00 7.48 7.31
CA ILE A 537 -10.23 7.10 6.14
C ILE A 537 -11.20 6.64 5.04
N THR A 538 -11.06 7.22 3.85
CA THR A 538 -11.84 6.84 2.68
C THR A 538 -10.91 6.58 1.51
N ARG A 539 -11.08 5.43 0.87
CA ARG A 539 -10.31 5.03 -0.33
C ARG A 539 -11.20 4.25 -1.28
N ASP A 540 -10.70 3.96 -2.47
CA ASP A 540 -11.45 3.14 -3.42
C ASP A 540 -11.53 1.68 -2.94
N GLY A 541 -12.64 1.03 -3.26
CA GLY A 541 -12.95 -0.33 -2.82
C GLY A 541 -14.43 -0.51 -2.48
N ILE A 542 -14.81 -1.77 -2.32
CA ILE A 542 -16.18 -2.21 -2.01
C ILE A 542 -16.19 -3.02 -0.71
N HIS A 543 -17.35 -3.60 -0.36
CA HIS A 543 -17.55 -4.38 0.86
C HIS A 543 -17.00 -5.82 0.73
N ASP A 544 -15.67 -5.96 0.63
CA ASP A 544 -15.01 -7.26 0.41
C ASP A 544 -13.69 -7.42 1.21
N TRP A 545 -13.18 -8.66 1.23
CA TRP A 545 -11.92 -8.98 1.89
C TRP A 545 -10.70 -8.31 1.27
N ALA A 546 -10.75 -7.96 -0.03
CA ALA A 546 -9.67 -7.20 -0.64
C ALA A 546 -9.55 -5.81 0.03
N PHE A 547 -10.68 -5.15 0.30
CA PHE A 547 -10.70 -3.92 1.07
C PHE A 547 -10.23 -4.15 2.52
N TRP A 548 -10.80 -5.11 3.26
CA TRP A 548 -10.49 -5.29 4.69
C TRP A 548 -9.06 -5.76 4.97
N LYS A 549 -8.46 -6.55 4.07
CA LYS A 549 -7.02 -6.86 4.14
C LYS A 549 -6.17 -5.60 4.15
N GLY A 550 -6.51 -4.61 3.33
CA GLY A 550 -5.80 -3.32 3.29
C GLY A 550 -5.99 -2.44 4.54
N CYS A 551 -6.95 -2.77 5.41
CA CYS A 551 -7.10 -2.10 6.70
C CYS A 551 -6.09 -2.61 7.74
N LEU A 552 -5.68 -3.88 7.67
CA LEU A 552 -4.85 -4.51 8.72
C LEU A 552 -3.52 -3.80 8.98
N PRO A 553 -2.70 -3.43 7.98
CA PRO A 553 -1.45 -2.73 8.24
C PRO A 553 -1.64 -1.43 9.02
N LYS A 554 -2.67 -0.65 8.65
CA LYS A 554 -3.01 0.64 9.29
C LYS A 554 -3.56 0.43 10.69
N LEU A 555 -4.46 -0.55 10.84
CA LEU A 555 -5.03 -0.96 12.11
C LEU A 555 -3.96 -1.40 13.09
N LEU A 556 -3.12 -2.37 12.72
CA LEU A 556 -2.07 -2.92 13.56
C LEU A 556 -1.08 -1.84 13.99
N LYS A 557 -0.66 -0.98 13.04
CA LYS A 557 0.19 0.16 13.35
C LYS A 557 -0.46 1.09 14.37
N LYS A 558 -1.71 1.49 14.13
CA LYS A 558 -2.42 2.44 15.00
C LYS A 558 -2.61 1.90 16.41
N VAL A 559 -3.02 0.64 16.52
CA VAL A 559 -3.18 -0.06 17.80
C VAL A 559 -1.83 -0.19 18.52
N SER A 560 -0.78 -0.62 17.81
CA SER A 560 0.59 -0.68 18.34
C SER A 560 1.07 0.67 18.89
N ASP A 561 0.88 1.76 18.14
CA ASP A 561 1.30 3.11 18.54
C ASP A 561 0.52 3.63 19.76
N THR A 562 -0.69 3.11 19.99
CA THR A 562 -1.57 3.56 21.09
C THR A 562 -1.35 2.78 22.38
N PHE A 563 -0.92 1.51 22.30
CA PHE A 563 -0.70 0.71 23.50
C PHE A 563 0.32 1.38 24.43
N GLU A 564 0.06 1.33 25.73
CA GLU A 564 0.99 1.74 26.77
C GLU A 564 2.16 0.75 26.87
N GLU A 565 3.28 1.17 27.49
CA GLU A 565 4.42 0.31 27.80
C GLU A 565 4.07 -0.71 28.88
#